data_AF-A0AAD4GE07-F1
#
_entry.id   AF-A0AAD4GE07-F1
#
_cell.length_a   1.000
_cell.length_b   1.000
_cell.length_c   1.000
_cell.angle_alpha   90.00
_cell.angle_beta   90.00
_cell.angle_gamma   90.00
#
_symmetry.space_group_name_H-M   'P 1'
#
loop_
_entity.id
_entity.type
_entity.pdbx_description
1 polymer ?
#
loop_
_entity_poly.entity_id
_entity_poly.type
_entity_poly.pdbx_seq_one_letter_code
_entity_poly.pdbx_strand_id
1 'polypeptide(L)'
;MEGARDVLREAESWSALETEVTTLLAEKAYARAACRLSASARLMPVSAARTATTPSTSSGGVHEPRRALLTSLANQLEAALSPDLVRAVTACDVESCKSFYAIFVDIEREGEFRNYYYGTRRSSIVEIWSKAVIEGESGSSESSDRDNSQSLSAFYPSFLSSFLTMLSGERTALPNIFPDPERTHAALIYTTLSVLTPPPAQRLAALFHNGSSATALKDVVKLFQASEEFARGAERILEKLRASAPPLLTASSSSSLSEGKPSRRRSVRMSMSWRSMSHMGRLGGGGIGTTGTTGSGSDEGAEWDQCLFQPFLDFQVDFGTLERRLLDETLGSPLPGNIRNLDGDRAARAMRERAVDVFSAAEESIERSLVFTHGYGSVGLVRALDTFISTFVETWTNSISSLVGTDPRSMPGSGSKPASAALEDEELADLDYTSQDWAHIQKALHLLAAGRAVKDRLGMFETRLMASLRQVSTAFRMAWGNGGSGVYTPGITKGQGLLLAQSSLNSLELRALLTRVAPSTKPAPQSLLPSAHTALTAFARANQRALQRVLLSPLYAHLALYPTLPLWIAARVQDAVPGMAG
;
A
#
# COMPACT_ATOMS: atom_id res chain seq x y z
N MET A 1 -15.11 50.79 52.72
CA MET A 1 -13.73 50.82 53.28
C MET A 1 -12.99 49.52 52.96
N GLU A 2 -13.61 48.34 53.09
CA GLU A 2 -12.97 47.06 52.76
C GLU A 2 -12.67 46.91 51.26
N GLY A 3 -13.62 47.23 50.37
CA GLY A 3 -13.39 47.15 48.92
C GLY A 3 -12.27 48.07 48.37
N ALA A 4 -12.01 49.21 49.03
CA ALA A 4 -10.89 50.08 48.64
C ALA A 4 -9.53 49.53 49.10
N ARG A 5 -9.51 48.83 50.24
CA ARG A 5 -8.32 48.09 50.72
C ARG A 5 -8.00 46.90 49.82
N ASP A 6 -9.02 46.21 49.33
CA ASP A 6 -8.83 45.06 48.45
C ASP A 6 -8.29 45.47 47.07
N VAL A 7 -8.79 46.58 46.51
CA VAL A 7 -8.27 47.14 45.25
C VAL A 7 -6.82 47.64 45.38
N LEU A 8 -6.46 48.25 46.52
CA LEU A 8 -5.07 48.68 46.76
C LEU A 8 -4.13 47.49 46.95
N ARG A 9 -4.55 46.44 47.67
CA ARG A 9 -3.78 45.20 47.78
C ARG A 9 -3.63 44.50 46.43
N GLU A 10 -4.67 44.52 45.61
CA GLU A 10 -4.59 43.99 44.26
C GLU A 10 -3.57 44.79 43.43
N ALA A 11 -3.61 46.12 43.45
CA ALA A 11 -2.66 46.97 42.75
C ALA A 11 -1.21 46.78 43.24
N GLU A 12 -0.99 46.67 44.55
CA GLU A 12 0.31 46.33 45.12
C GLU A 12 0.79 44.95 44.66
N SER A 13 -0.10 43.95 44.65
CA SER A 13 0.23 42.59 44.20
C SER A 13 0.68 42.54 42.74
N TRP A 14 0.06 43.32 41.84
CA TRP A 14 0.47 43.41 40.44
C TRP A 14 1.79 44.17 40.27
N SER A 15 2.05 45.17 41.11
CA SER A 15 3.30 45.94 41.06
C SER A 15 4.52 45.16 41.61
N ALA A 16 4.29 44.25 42.56
CA ALA A 16 5.34 43.42 43.17
C ALA A 16 5.54 42.07 42.47
N LEU A 17 4.58 41.63 41.64
CA LEU A 17 4.57 40.31 41.01
C LEU A 17 5.84 40.02 40.18
N GLU A 18 6.27 40.97 39.35
CA GLU A 18 7.44 40.79 38.49
C GLU A 18 8.73 40.60 39.33
N THR A 19 8.92 41.42 40.36
CA THR A 19 10.08 41.31 41.25
C THR A 19 10.03 40.02 42.10
N GLU A 20 8.86 39.61 42.61
CA GLU A 20 8.72 38.39 43.40
C GLU A 20 8.98 37.15 42.52
N VAL A 21 8.39 37.09 41.32
CA VAL A 21 8.59 35.95 40.41
C VAL A 21 10.04 35.86 39.95
N THR A 22 10.68 36.96 39.59
CA THR A 22 12.09 36.95 39.16
C THR A 22 13.05 36.53 40.28
N THR A 23 12.81 36.95 41.53
CA THR A 23 13.60 36.46 42.68
C THR A 23 13.41 34.96 42.92
N LEU A 24 12.17 34.47 42.86
CA LEU A 24 11.87 33.04 43.02
C LEU A 24 12.45 32.18 41.89
N LEU A 25 12.56 32.72 40.67
CA LEU A 25 13.25 32.06 39.55
C LEU A 25 14.76 31.97 39.81
N ALA A 26 15.38 33.02 40.37
CA ALA A 26 16.80 32.98 40.74
C ALA A 26 17.09 31.95 41.85
N GLU A 27 16.15 31.78 42.79
CA GLU A 27 16.21 30.78 43.87
C GLU A 27 15.84 29.36 43.44
N LYS A 28 15.45 29.14 42.17
CA LYS A 28 14.92 27.87 41.63
C LYS A 28 13.67 27.36 42.37
N ALA A 29 12.91 28.26 43.01
CA ALA A 29 11.66 27.93 43.71
C ALA A 29 10.47 27.88 42.73
N TYR A 30 10.56 27.06 41.67
CA TYR A 30 9.65 27.07 40.53
C TYR A 30 8.17 26.84 40.90
N ALA A 31 7.90 25.94 41.86
CA ALA A 31 6.53 25.67 42.32
C ALA A 31 5.87 26.86 43.01
N ARG A 32 6.63 27.65 43.78
CA ARG A 32 6.12 28.85 44.44
C ARG A 32 5.87 29.96 43.43
N ALA A 33 6.77 30.12 42.46
CA ALA A 33 6.60 31.08 41.36
C ALA A 33 5.34 30.76 40.52
N ALA A 34 5.12 29.49 40.18
CA ALA A 34 3.95 29.04 39.42
C ALA A 34 2.63 29.25 40.19
N CYS A 35 2.61 28.92 41.49
CA CYS A 35 1.45 29.17 42.35
C CYS A 35 1.12 30.66 42.48
N ARG A 36 2.14 31.53 42.56
CA ARG A 36 1.97 32.98 42.55
C ARG A 36 1.44 33.52 41.22
N LEU A 37 1.94 33.01 40.10
CA LEU A 37 1.46 33.37 38.77
C LEU A 37 0.00 32.93 38.55
N SER A 38 -0.34 31.69 38.93
CA SER A 38 -1.70 31.17 38.79
C SER A 38 -2.70 31.87 39.73
N ALA A 39 -2.28 32.20 40.95
CA ALA A 39 -3.08 33.01 41.87
C ALA A 39 -3.34 34.42 41.30
N SER A 40 -2.31 35.06 40.74
CA SER A 40 -2.44 36.38 40.11
C SER A 40 -3.30 36.33 38.85
N ALA A 41 -3.20 35.25 38.06
CA ALA A 41 -4.07 35.00 36.91
C ALA A 41 -5.54 34.81 37.32
N ARG A 42 -5.81 34.10 38.43
CA ARG A 42 -7.16 33.92 38.99
C ARG A 42 -7.75 35.20 39.59
N LEU A 43 -6.89 36.07 40.13
CA LEU A 43 -7.26 37.40 40.63
C LEU A 43 -7.49 38.40 39.49
N MET A 44 -7.14 38.06 38.24
CA MET A 44 -7.57 38.85 37.09
C MET A 44 -9.10 38.86 37.05
N PRO A 45 -9.76 40.03 37.00
CA PRO A 45 -11.18 40.06 37.21
C PRO A 45 -11.96 39.51 36.01
N VAL A 46 -12.64 38.39 36.21
CA VAL A 46 -13.91 38.02 35.53
C VAL A 46 -15.08 38.85 36.10
N SER A 47 -14.82 39.80 37.01
CA SER A 47 -15.82 40.63 37.68
C SER A 47 -16.40 41.77 36.82
N ALA A 48 -16.29 41.72 35.49
CA ALA A 48 -17.18 42.49 34.62
C ALA A 48 -18.58 41.83 34.52
N ALA A 49 -18.72 40.55 34.85
CA ALA A 49 -19.99 39.81 34.66
C ALA A 49 -21.03 39.98 35.78
N ARG A 50 -20.67 40.50 36.96
CA ARG A 50 -21.60 40.60 38.12
C ARG A 50 -22.11 42.01 38.44
N THR A 51 -21.56 43.03 37.80
CA THR A 51 -22.10 44.40 37.85
C THR A 51 -22.46 44.87 36.45
N ALA A 52 -23.25 44.05 35.74
CA ALA A 52 -23.78 44.39 34.42
C ALA A 52 -25.01 45.32 34.56
N THR A 53 -24.76 46.58 34.87
CA THR A 53 -25.69 47.68 34.57
C THR A 53 -24.89 48.95 34.24
N THR A 54 -24.08 48.92 33.17
CA THR A 54 -23.78 50.11 32.33
C THR A 54 -22.93 49.69 31.13
N PRO A 55 -23.43 49.85 29.89
CA PRO A 55 -22.65 49.63 28.69
C PRO A 55 -21.93 50.93 28.33
N SER A 56 -20.65 51.05 28.67
CA SER A 56 -19.79 52.07 28.07
C SER A 56 -18.37 51.53 27.90
N THR A 57 -18.01 51.34 26.64
CA THR A 57 -16.68 51.24 26.04
C THR A 57 -15.57 51.96 26.82
N SER A 58 -14.70 51.20 27.51
CA SER A 58 -13.26 51.53 27.73
C SER A 58 -12.53 50.56 28.68
N SER A 59 -13.22 49.68 29.42
CA SER A 59 -12.54 48.81 30.42
C SER A 59 -11.72 47.64 29.85
N GLY A 60 -11.71 47.44 28.52
CA GLY A 60 -10.91 46.40 27.86
C GLY A 60 -9.40 46.69 27.82
N GLY A 61 -8.99 47.97 27.89
CA GLY A 61 -7.58 48.37 27.71
C GLY A 61 -6.68 48.17 28.93
N VAL A 62 -7.23 48.10 30.15
CA VAL A 62 -6.44 47.98 31.39
C VAL A 62 -6.00 46.53 31.66
N HIS A 63 -6.70 45.55 31.10
CA HIS A 63 -6.38 44.13 31.29
C HIS A 63 -5.35 43.60 30.28
N GLU A 64 -5.15 44.28 29.16
CA GLU A 64 -4.19 43.89 28.12
C GLU A 64 -2.72 43.93 28.56
N PRO A 65 -2.20 45.02 29.18
CA PRO A 65 -0.80 45.05 29.64
C PRO A 65 -0.55 44.04 30.78
N ARG A 66 -1.55 43.77 31.62
CA ARG A 66 -1.46 42.76 32.69
C ARG A 66 -1.44 41.34 32.13
N ARG A 67 -2.23 41.07 31.08
CA ARG A 67 -2.18 39.81 30.33
C ARG A 67 -0.82 39.60 29.64
N ALA A 68 -0.29 40.65 29.03
CA ALA A 68 1.04 40.61 28.42
C ALA A 68 2.13 40.29 29.45
N LEU A 69 2.09 40.92 30.64
CA LEU A 69 3.02 40.66 31.74
C LEU A 69 2.93 39.21 32.26
N LEU A 70 1.71 38.68 32.49
CA LEU A 70 1.56 37.28 32.91
C LEU A 70 2.12 36.32 31.86
N THR A 71 1.91 36.62 30.58
CA THR A 71 2.42 35.81 29.47
C THR A 71 3.95 35.87 29.41
N SER A 72 4.56 37.04 29.63
CA SER A 72 6.02 37.17 29.64
C SER A 72 6.66 36.49 30.85
N LEU A 73 6.06 36.60 32.04
CA LEU A 73 6.54 35.91 33.24
C LEU A 73 6.38 34.38 33.13
N ALA A 74 5.29 33.92 32.52
CA ALA A 74 5.11 32.50 32.19
C ALA A 74 6.18 32.01 31.20
N ASN A 75 6.50 32.79 30.16
CA ASN A 75 7.60 32.48 29.23
C ASN A 75 8.96 32.40 29.94
N GLN A 76 9.23 33.33 30.87
CA GLN A 76 10.48 33.34 31.64
C GLN A 76 10.59 32.13 32.57
N LEU A 77 9.49 31.74 33.23
CA LEU A 77 9.46 30.53 34.06
C LEU A 77 9.68 29.28 33.22
N GLU A 78 9.00 29.16 32.08
CA GLU A 78 9.19 28.05 31.14
C GLU A 78 10.65 27.95 30.67
N ALA A 79 11.26 29.07 30.28
CA ALA A 79 12.66 29.11 29.82
C ALA A 79 13.66 28.74 30.93
N ALA A 80 13.37 29.09 32.19
CA ALA A 80 14.20 28.70 33.32
C ALA A 80 14.03 27.20 33.67
N LEU A 81 12.84 26.65 33.48
CA LEU A 81 12.48 25.28 33.84
C LEU A 81 12.87 24.26 32.76
N SER A 82 12.89 24.65 31.48
CA SER A 82 13.10 23.75 30.35
C SER A 82 14.41 22.95 30.41
N PRO A 83 15.58 23.49 30.81
CA PRO A 83 16.83 22.73 30.85
C PRO A 83 16.85 21.69 31.97
N ASP A 84 16.24 22.01 33.12
CA ASP A 84 16.11 21.08 34.25
C ASP A 84 15.08 19.99 33.94
N LEU A 85 13.99 20.32 33.23
CA LEU A 85 13.01 19.36 32.71
C LEU A 85 13.67 18.36 31.74
N VAL A 86 14.40 18.84 30.73
CA VAL A 86 15.08 17.97 29.75
C VAL A 86 16.07 17.04 30.44
N ARG A 87 16.79 17.53 31.46
CA ARG A 87 17.71 16.72 32.26
C ARG A 87 16.98 15.62 33.03
N ALA A 88 15.87 15.95 33.69
CA ALA A 88 15.05 14.98 34.44
C ALA A 88 14.45 13.91 33.53
N VAL A 89 13.94 14.30 32.35
CA VAL A 89 13.43 13.36 31.34
C VAL A 89 14.55 12.44 30.84
N THR A 90 15.73 12.99 30.55
CA THR A 90 16.90 12.20 30.11
C THR A 90 17.36 11.20 31.17
N ALA A 91 17.32 11.58 32.46
CA ALA A 91 17.67 10.72 33.58
C ALA A 91 16.56 9.71 33.97
N CYS A 92 15.40 9.75 33.30
CA CYS A 92 14.21 8.96 33.64
C CYS A 92 13.71 9.18 35.09
N ASP A 93 13.86 10.39 35.62
CA ASP A 93 13.37 10.74 36.95
C ASP A 93 11.87 11.08 36.91
N VAL A 94 11.04 10.09 37.27
CA VAL A 94 9.58 10.17 37.26
C VAL A 94 9.05 11.17 38.29
N GLU A 95 9.69 11.29 39.45
CA GLU A 95 9.23 12.15 40.55
C GLU A 95 9.41 13.62 40.20
N SER A 96 10.60 13.98 39.70
CA SER A 96 10.86 15.34 39.21
C SER A 96 9.96 15.68 38.02
N CYS A 97 9.76 14.76 37.06
CA CYS A 97 8.85 14.99 35.93
C CYS A 97 7.40 15.22 36.37
N LYS A 98 6.92 14.50 37.39
CA LYS A 98 5.58 14.71 37.96
C LYS A 98 5.46 16.08 38.63
N SER A 99 6.50 16.51 39.36
CA SER A 99 6.52 17.84 39.98
C SER A 99 6.51 18.96 38.94
N PHE A 100 7.28 18.80 37.85
CA PHE A 100 7.31 19.74 36.74
C PHE A 100 5.99 19.75 35.98
N TYR A 101 5.35 18.59 35.78
CA TYR A 101 4.03 18.52 35.16
C TYR A 101 2.99 19.34 35.94
N ALA A 102 2.96 19.22 37.28
CA ALA A 102 2.07 20.03 38.11
C ALA A 102 2.31 21.55 37.93
N ILE A 103 3.58 21.97 37.84
CA ILE A 103 3.96 23.37 37.59
C ILE A 103 3.44 23.86 36.24
N PHE A 104 3.56 23.07 35.17
CA PHE A 104 3.05 23.44 33.84
C PHE A 104 1.51 23.44 33.77
N VAL A 105 0.84 22.58 34.54
CA VAL A 105 -0.62 22.62 34.71
C VAL A 105 -1.05 23.92 35.41
N ASP A 106 -0.33 24.33 36.46
CA ASP A 106 -0.63 25.57 37.18
C ASP A 106 -0.51 26.83 36.30
N ILE A 107 0.34 26.78 35.27
CA ILE A 107 0.58 27.89 34.32
C ILE A 107 -0.29 27.74 33.05
N GLU A 108 -1.17 26.74 32.98
CA GLU A 108 -2.02 26.45 31.80
C GLU A 108 -1.23 26.18 30.51
N ARG A 109 -0.01 25.62 30.62
CA ARG A 109 0.91 25.33 29.49
C ARG A 109 1.24 23.84 29.35
N GLU A 110 0.26 22.99 29.58
CA GLU A 110 0.41 21.53 29.50
C GLU A 110 0.91 21.05 28.12
N GLY A 111 0.53 21.75 27.04
CA GLY A 111 0.98 21.45 25.69
C GLY A 111 2.50 21.59 25.51
N GLU A 112 3.11 22.61 26.13
CA GLU A 112 4.56 22.83 26.01
C GLU A 112 5.36 21.79 26.79
N PHE A 113 4.87 21.39 27.98
CA PHE A 113 5.47 20.27 28.70
C PHE A 113 5.49 19.00 27.85
N ARG A 114 4.37 18.67 27.19
CA ARG A 114 4.29 17.54 26.27
C ARG A 114 5.28 17.68 25.11
N ASN A 115 5.41 18.87 24.52
CA ASN A 115 6.37 19.14 23.44
C ASN A 115 7.82 18.88 23.88
N TYR A 116 8.22 19.38 25.06
CA TYR A 116 9.56 19.13 25.61
C TYR A 116 9.79 17.65 25.94
N TYR A 117 8.77 16.98 26.50
CA TYR A 117 8.83 15.56 26.80
C TYR A 117 9.03 14.73 25.51
N TYR A 118 8.17 14.93 24.51
CA TYR A 118 8.26 14.26 23.22
C TYR A 118 9.57 14.55 22.53
N GLY A 119 10.00 15.82 22.49
CA GLY A 119 11.26 16.26 21.89
C GLY A 119 12.47 15.54 22.48
N THR A 120 12.52 15.44 23.81
CA THR A 120 13.63 14.77 24.51
C THR A 120 13.63 13.27 24.25
N ARG A 121 12.47 12.61 24.38
CA ARG A 121 12.36 11.15 24.21
C ARG A 121 12.57 10.68 22.78
N ARG A 122 12.10 11.44 21.79
CA ARG A 122 12.27 11.07 20.37
C ARG A 122 13.65 11.36 19.82
N SER A 123 14.47 12.17 20.50
CA SER A 123 15.77 12.63 20.01
C SER A 123 16.67 11.49 19.53
N SER A 124 16.80 10.43 20.34
CA SER A 124 17.63 9.26 20.02
C SER A 124 17.12 8.50 18.78
N ILE A 125 15.81 8.33 18.66
CA ILE A 125 15.19 7.63 17.51
C ILE A 125 15.35 8.45 16.23
N VAL A 126 15.13 9.77 16.30
CA VAL A 126 15.33 10.68 15.16
C VAL A 126 16.80 10.73 14.75
N GLU A 127 17.72 10.65 15.70
CA GLU A 127 19.17 10.59 15.44
C GLU A 127 19.57 9.29 14.72
N ILE A 128 19.07 8.13 15.17
CA ILE A 128 19.29 6.84 14.50
C ILE A 128 18.78 6.90 13.05
N TRP A 129 17.62 7.52 12.82
CA TRP A 129 17.04 7.65 11.49
C TRP A 129 17.85 8.58 10.58
N SER A 130 18.17 9.79 11.07
CA SER A 130 18.82 10.84 10.26
C SER A 130 20.28 10.54 9.93
N LYS A 131 21.00 9.82 10.80
CA LYS A 131 22.40 9.42 10.56
C LYS A 131 22.56 8.17 9.69
N ALA A 132 21.48 7.42 9.46
CA ALA A 132 21.55 6.21 8.66
C ALA A 132 21.89 6.52 7.20
N VAL A 133 22.99 5.95 6.72
CA VAL A 133 23.42 6.02 5.31
C VAL A 133 22.82 4.83 4.58
N ILE A 134 21.84 5.10 3.71
CA ILE A 134 21.09 4.08 2.99
C ILE A 134 21.54 4.04 1.53
N GLU A 135 21.74 2.83 1.00
CA GLU A 135 22.16 2.63 -0.38
C GLU A 135 21.24 3.36 -1.38
N GLY A 136 21.83 4.29 -2.13
CA GLY A 136 21.22 5.06 -3.21
C GLY A 136 20.30 6.21 -2.78
N GLU A 137 20.42 6.72 -1.56
CA GLU A 137 20.05 8.11 -1.29
C GLU A 137 21.02 9.07 -1.99
N SER A 138 20.51 10.10 -2.68
CA SER A 138 21.31 11.10 -3.41
C SER A 138 22.03 12.12 -2.49
N GLY A 139 22.33 11.74 -1.25
CA GLY A 139 23.09 12.55 -0.31
C GLY A 139 24.58 12.51 -0.63
N SER A 140 25.24 13.67 -0.58
CA SER A 140 26.66 13.91 -0.86
C SER A 140 27.58 12.89 -0.19
N SER A 141 27.85 11.77 -0.86
CA SER A 141 28.80 10.78 -0.39
C SER A 141 30.20 11.27 -0.74
N GLU A 142 30.89 11.90 0.21
CA GLU A 142 32.34 11.87 0.22
C GLU A 142 32.79 10.40 0.23
N SER A 143 33.90 10.10 -0.43
CA SER A 143 34.35 8.74 -0.78
C SER A 143 34.58 7.79 0.40
N SER A 144 34.47 8.25 1.64
CA SER A 144 34.69 7.50 2.89
C SER A 144 33.45 6.81 3.47
N ASP A 145 32.22 7.17 3.07
CA ASP A 145 30.98 6.64 3.68
C ASP A 145 30.39 5.39 2.99
N ARG A 146 31.00 4.93 1.88
CA ARG A 146 30.53 3.75 1.15
C ARG A 146 30.68 2.44 1.91
N ASP A 147 31.67 2.33 2.79
CA ASP A 147 31.91 1.11 3.58
C ASP A 147 30.86 0.87 4.69
N ASN A 148 30.06 1.89 5.04
CA ASN A 148 28.99 1.80 6.05
C ASN A 148 27.57 1.84 5.47
N SER A 149 27.42 1.79 4.14
CA SER A 149 26.11 1.82 3.50
C SER A 149 25.34 0.51 3.79
N GLN A 150 24.11 0.64 4.28
CA GLN A 150 23.24 -0.51 4.55
C GLN A 150 22.00 -0.45 3.66
N SER A 151 21.48 -1.62 3.28
CA SER A 151 20.19 -1.69 2.58
C SER A 151 19.04 -1.27 3.51
N LEU A 152 18.05 -0.56 2.96
CA LEU A 152 16.86 -0.14 3.72
C LEU A 152 16.14 -1.35 4.33
N SER A 153 16.11 -2.49 3.61
CA SER A 153 15.53 -3.76 4.05
C SER A 153 16.15 -4.31 5.34
N ALA A 154 17.44 -4.06 5.59
CA ALA A 154 18.11 -4.48 6.82
C ALA A 154 17.99 -3.44 7.95
N PHE A 155 18.12 -2.15 7.60
CA PHE A 155 18.09 -1.05 8.57
C PHE A 155 16.71 -0.85 9.20
N TYR A 156 15.66 -0.81 8.39
CA TYR A 156 14.33 -0.38 8.82
C TYR A 156 13.69 -1.28 9.91
N PRO A 157 13.78 -2.63 9.85
CA PRO A 157 13.30 -3.46 10.95
C PRO A 157 14.05 -3.23 12.27
N SER A 158 15.37 -3.01 12.21
CA SER A 158 16.20 -2.70 13.39
C SER A 158 15.83 -1.35 14.01
N PHE A 159 15.58 -0.35 13.17
CA PHE A 159 15.06 0.94 13.58
C PHE A 159 13.71 0.81 14.31
N LEU A 160 12.75 0.09 13.71
CA LEU A 160 11.44 -0.14 14.33
C LEU A 160 11.53 -0.91 15.65
N SER A 161 12.44 -1.89 15.76
CA SER A 161 12.69 -2.62 17.00
C SER A 161 13.25 -1.70 18.10
N SER A 162 14.19 -0.82 17.76
CA SER A 162 14.74 0.18 18.67
C SER A 162 13.65 1.17 19.13
N PHE A 163 12.79 1.59 18.20
CA PHE A 163 11.67 2.46 18.50
C PHE A 163 10.65 1.78 19.43
N LEU A 164 10.29 0.52 19.17
CA LEU A 164 9.39 -0.24 20.04
C LEU A 164 9.98 -0.44 21.44
N THR A 165 11.30 -0.64 21.54
CA THR A 165 12.00 -0.75 22.82
C THR A 165 11.89 0.55 23.63
N MET A 166 12.09 1.71 22.98
CA MET A 166 11.89 3.01 23.62
C MET A 166 10.46 3.17 24.14
N LEU A 167 9.45 2.88 23.30
CA LEU A 167 8.04 2.92 23.71
C LEU A 167 7.73 1.99 24.88
N SER A 168 8.33 0.80 24.90
CA SER A 168 8.13 -0.17 25.98
C SER A 168 8.67 0.33 27.33
N GLY A 169 9.76 1.11 27.32
CA GLY A 169 10.32 1.75 28.51
C GLY A 169 9.42 2.87 29.05
N GLU A 170 8.80 3.65 28.17
CA GLU A 170 7.90 4.74 28.55
C GLU A 170 6.58 4.25 29.18
N ARG A 171 6.21 2.99 28.95
CA ARG A 171 4.99 2.38 29.48
C ARG A 171 4.86 2.49 31.01
N THR A 172 5.97 2.45 31.75
CA THR A 172 5.94 2.52 33.22
C THR A 172 5.96 3.96 33.74
N ALA A 173 6.55 4.89 32.99
CA ALA A 173 6.68 6.29 33.39
C ALA A 173 5.37 7.08 33.13
N LEU A 174 4.72 6.87 31.99
CA LEU A 174 3.58 7.68 31.56
C LEU A 174 2.39 7.69 32.54
N PRO A 175 1.92 6.56 33.11
CA PRO A 175 0.80 6.56 34.06
C PRO A 175 1.08 7.32 35.36
N ASN A 176 2.35 7.54 35.69
CA ASN A 176 2.76 8.24 36.91
C ASN A 176 2.88 9.76 36.71
N ILE A 177 3.11 10.20 35.47
CA ILE A 177 3.36 11.61 35.12
C ILE A 177 2.09 12.26 34.56
N PHE A 178 1.34 11.56 33.71
CA PHE A 178 0.22 12.12 32.96
C PHE A 178 -1.14 11.54 33.37
N PRO A 179 -2.22 12.34 33.32
CA PRO A 179 -3.58 11.87 33.58
C PRO A 179 -4.11 10.96 32.45
N ASP A 180 -3.67 11.19 31.20
CA ASP A 180 -4.08 10.47 29.99
C ASP A 180 -2.88 9.70 29.38
N PRO A 181 -2.46 8.54 29.93
CA PRO A 181 -1.26 7.84 29.48
C PRO A 181 -1.39 7.27 28.06
N GLU A 182 -2.58 6.77 27.69
CA GLU A 182 -2.82 6.18 26.35
C GLU A 182 -2.69 7.22 25.24
N ARG A 183 -3.38 8.36 25.37
CA ARG A 183 -3.32 9.46 24.39
C ARG A 183 -1.91 10.03 24.29
N THR A 184 -1.23 10.19 25.43
CA THR A 184 0.14 10.72 25.46
C THR A 184 1.12 9.78 24.76
N HIS A 185 0.93 8.46 24.90
CA HIS A 185 1.74 7.45 24.21
C HIS A 185 1.47 7.43 22.70
N ALA A 186 0.21 7.47 22.28
CA ALA A 186 -0.17 7.56 20.87
C ALA A 186 0.37 8.84 20.21
N ALA A 187 0.28 9.98 20.90
CA ALA A 187 0.83 11.25 20.43
C ALA A 187 2.37 11.22 20.34
N LEU A 188 3.06 10.54 21.26
CA LEU A 188 4.51 10.33 21.14
C LEU A 188 4.85 9.58 19.84
N ILE A 189 4.09 8.53 19.49
CA ILE A 189 4.31 7.78 18.25
C ILE A 189 4.06 8.64 17.01
N TYR A 190 2.95 9.38 16.99
CA TYR A 190 2.63 10.26 15.87
C TYR A 190 3.69 11.37 15.69
N THR A 191 4.11 12.00 16.79
CA THR A 191 5.08 13.10 16.76
C THR A 191 6.50 12.63 16.47
N THR A 192 6.87 11.38 16.75
CA THR A 192 8.16 10.83 16.31
C THR A 192 8.15 10.58 14.81
N LEU A 193 7.11 9.91 14.29
CA LEU A 193 6.98 9.55 12.87
C LEU A 193 6.91 10.78 11.96
N SER A 194 6.18 11.82 12.38
CA SER A 194 6.00 13.06 11.59
C SER A 194 7.25 13.95 11.50
N VAL A 195 8.23 13.77 12.39
CA VAL A 195 9.47 14.58 12.43
C VAL A 195 10.66 13.86 11.78
N LEU A 196 10.49 12.62 11.33
CA LEU A 196 11.55 11.87 10.65
C LEU A 196 12.00 12.58 9.37
N THR A 197 13.28 12.94 9.32
CA THR A 197 13.94 13.55 8.16
C THR A 197 15.13 12.68 7.73
N PRO A 198 15.20 12.23 6.46
CA PRO A 198 14.20 12.39 5.40
C PRO A 198 12.90 11.62 5.69
N PRO A 199 11.75 12.01 5.12
CA PRO A 199 10.49 11.33 5.37
C PRO A 199 10.52 9.86 4.90
N PRO A 200 9.82 8.93 5.59
CA PRO A 200 9.82 7.51 5.21
C PRO A 200 9.42 7.25 3.76
N ALA A 201 8.45 8.03 3.23
CA ALA A 201 8.00 7.93 1.85
C ALA A 201 9.14 8.18 0.83
N GLN A 202 10.05 9.11 1.13
CA GLN A 202 11.19 9.41 0.26
C GLN A 202 12.19 8.25 0.23
N ARG A 203 12.46 7.63 1.39
CA ARG A 203 13.34 6.46 1.50
C ARG A 203 12.77 5.23 0.80
N LEU A 204 11.45 5.02 0.88
CA LEU A 204 10.77 3.96 0.14
C LEU A 204 10.83 4.21 -1.37
N ALA A 205 10.61 5.44 -1.83
CA ALA A 205 10.69 5.79 -3.25
C ALA A 205 12.10 5.57 -3.83
N ALA A 206 13.16 5.81 -3.05
CA ALA A 206 14.55 5.59 -3.48
C ALA A 206 14.82 4.14 -3.91
N LEU A 207 14.12 3.14 -3.34
CA LEU A 207 14.25 1.73 -3.73
C LEU A 207 13.95 1.49 -5.22
N PHE A 208 13.03 2.26 -5.80
CA PHE A 208 12.61 2.09 -7.20
C PHE A 208 13.52 2.83 -8.19
N HIS A 209 14.31 3.79 -7.73
CA HIS A 209 15.23 4.56 -8.58
C HIS A 209 16.58 3.86 -8.77
N ASN A 210 16.97 2.97 -7.85
CA ASN A 210 18.29 2.34 -7.80
C ASN A 210 18.40 1.07 -8.64
N GLY A 211 18.08 1.11 -9.94
CA GLY A 211 18.41 0.07 -10.93
C GLY A 211 17.84 -1.36 -10.73
N SER A 212 17.31 -1.69 -9.55
CA SER A 212 16.76 -2.99 -9.15
C SER A 212 15.25 -2.90 -8.92
N SER A 213 14.53 -2.35 -9.90
CA SER A 213 13.05 -2.33 -9.91
C SER A 213 12.46 -3.72 -9.66
N ALA A 214 13.19 -4.78 -10.06
CA ALA A 214 12.81 -6.18 -9.93
C ALA A 214 12.74 -6.73 -8.51
N THR A 215 13.47 -6.17 -7.55
CA THR A 215 13.34 -6.59 -6.14
C THR A 215 12.67 -5.54 -5.28
N ALA A 216 12.55 -4.30 -5.78
CA ALA A 216 11.99 -3.18 -5.04
C ALA A 216 10.59 -3.48 -4.47
N LEU A 217 9.68 -4.09 -5.24
CA LEU A 217 8.36 -4.46 -4.72
C LEU A 217 8.48 -5.50 -3.59
N LYS A 218 9.31 -6.53 -3.76
CA LYS A 218 9.52 -7.57 -2.73
C LYS A 218 10.11 -6.96 -1.45
N ASP A 219 10.99 -5.97 -1.59
CA ASP A 219 11.61 -5.29 -0.46
C ASP A 219 10.60 -4.37 0.25
N VAL A 220 9.79 -3.59 -0.49
CA VAL A 220 8.69 -2.81 0.10
C VAL A 220 7.70 -3.68 0.86
N VAL A 221 7.35 -4.86 0.34
CA VAL A 221 6.47 -5.81 1.04
C VAL A 221 7.09 -6.27 2.37
N LYS A 222 8.40 -6.54 2.42
CA LYS A 222 9.09 -6.89 3.68
C LYS A 222 9.09 -5.73 4.68
N LEU A 223 9.36 -4.51 4.20
CA LEU A 223 9.34 -3.29 5.03
C LEU A 223 7.94 -3.03 5.61
N PHE A 224 6.92 -3.31 4.81
CA PHE A 224 5.53 -3.22 5.25
C PHE A 224 5.21 -4.24 6.34
N GLN A 225 5.61 -5.51 6.18
CA GLN A 225 5.45 -6.54 7.22
C GLN A 225 6.13 -6.15 8.54
N ALA A 226 7.35 -5.59 8.46
CA ALA A 226 8.04 -5.08 9.64
C ALA A 226 7.27 -3.92 10.32
N SER A 227 6.62 -3.06 9.51
CA SER A 227 5.76 -1.98 10.02
C SER A 227 4.51 -2.53 10.72
N GLU A 228 3.90 -3.60 10.20
CA GLU A 228 2.78 -4.28 10.86
C GLU A 228 3.18 -4.96 12.17
N GLU A 229 4.38 -5.56 12.23
CA GLU A 229 4.92 -6.12 13.47
C GLU A 229 5.13 -5.05 14.53
N PHE A 230 5.68 -3.90 14.15
CA PHE A 230 5.80 -2.74 15.01
C PHE A 230 4.42 -2.24 15.48
N ALA A 231 3.46 -2.06 14.57
CA ALA A 231 2.12 -1.56 14.89
C ALA A 231 1.39 -2.47 15.87
N ARG A 232 1.43 -3.80 15.65
CA ARG A 232 0.89 -4.80 16.59
C ARG A 232 1.63 -4.76 17.94
N GLY A 233 2.92 -4.49 17.94
CA GLY A 233 3.71 -4.28 19.16
C GLY A 233 3.26 -3.05 19.95
N ALA A 234 3.09 -1.92 19.27
CA ALA A 234 2.64 -0.66 19.84
C ALA A 234 1.20 -0.73 20.36
N GLU A 235 0.28 -1.35 19.61
CA GLU A 235 -1.10 -1.59 20.07
C GLU A 235 -1.14 -2.42 21.36
N ARG A 236 -0.34 -3.51 21.46
CA ARG A 236 -0.25 -4.29 22.71
C ARG A 236 0.27 -3.46 23.89
N ILE A 237 1.14 -2.48 23.65
CA ILE A 237 1.61 -1.57 24.70
C ILE A 237 0.48 -0.63 25.13
N LEU A 238 -0.25 -0.04 24.16
CA LEU A 238 -1.39 0.82 24.40
C LEU A 238 -2.53 0.09 25.14
N GLU A 239 -2.84 -1.15 24.77
CA GLU A 239 -3.84 -1.98 25.47
C GLU A 239 -3.46 -2.23 26.93
N LYS A 240 -2.17 -2.48 27.20
CA LYS A 240 -1.67 -2.64 28.57
C LYS A 240 -1.77 -1.34 29.37
N LEU A 241 -1.52 -0.19 28.75
CA LEU A 241 -1.70 1.12 29.37
C LEU A 241 -3.16 1.37 29.71
N ARG A 242 -4.07 1.04 28.79
CA ARG A 242 -5.52 1.13 29.00
C ARG A 242 -5.98 0.25 30.16
N ALA A 243 -5.48 -0.98 30.24
CA ALA A 243 -5.79 -1.90 31.34
C ALA A 243 -5.21 -1.46 32.70
N SER A 244 -4.12 -0.68 32.69
CA SER A 244 -3.50 -0.15 33.91
C SER A 244 -4.12 1.16 34.42
N ALA A 245 -4.93 1.84 33.61
CA ALA A 245 -5.66 3.02 34.05
C ALA A 245 -6.76 2.60 35.05
N PRO A 246 -6.94 3.31 36.19
CA PRO A 246 -8.04 3.03 37.09
C PRO A 246 -9.37 3.18 36.33
N PRO A 247 -10.36 2.31 36.56
CA PRO A 247 -11.66 2.46 35.92
C PRO A 247 -12.27 3.77 36.38
N LEU A 248 -12.27 4.77 35.50
CA LEU A 248 -13.22 5.88 35.63
C LEU A 248 -14.59 5.24 35.65
N LEU A 249 -15.27 5.36 36.78
CA LEU A 249 -16.64 4.91 37.01
C LEU A 249 -17.47 5.27 35.79
N THR A 250 -17.76 4.28 34.97
CA THR A 250 -18.87 4.34 34.03
C THR A 250 -20.08 4.66 34.88
N ALA A 251 -20.58 5.88 34.77
CA ALA A 251 -21.85 6.27 35.34
C ALA A 251 -22.85 5.20 34.92
N SER A 252 -23.29 4.42 35.90
CA SER A 252 -24.33 3.42 35.78
C SER A 252 -25.58 4.14 35.31
N SER A 253 -25.81 4.11 34.00
CA SER A 253 -27.09 4.50 33.41
C SER A 253 -28.12 3.49 33.91
N SER A 254 -28.86 3.89 34.93
CA SER A 254 -30.04 3.19 35.42
C SER A 254 -31.01 2.98 34.25
N SER A 255 -31.28 1.71 33.95
CA SER A 255 -32.26 1.28 32.98
C SER A 255 -33.66 1.62 33.47
N SER A 256 -34.26 2.71 32.98
CA SER A 256 -35.70 2.93 33.01
C SER A 256 -36.32 2.49 31.69
N LEU A 257 -37.27 1.56 31.81
CA LEU A 257 -38.14 1.06 30.77
C LEU A 257 -39.04 2.20 30.24
N SER A 258 -39.05 2.45 28.93
CA SER A 258 -40.23 3.04 28.26
C SER A 258 -40.26 2.74 26.76
N GLU A 259 -41.48 2.51 26.28
CA GLU A 259 -41.87 1.94 25.00
C GLU A 259 -41.72 2.87 23.78
N GLY A 260 -41.32 2.27 22.65
CA GLY A 260 -41.94 2.38 21.32
C GLY A 260 -42.12 3.74 20.63
N LYS A 261 -41.32 3.98 19.56
CA LYS A 261 -41.79 4.28 18.16
C LYS A 261 -40.63 4.51 17.16
N PRO A 262 -40.85 4.31 15.84
CA PRO A 262 -39.79 4.02 14.86
C PRO A 262 -39.10 5.23 14.20
N SER A 263 -37.83 5.00 13.86
CA SER A 263 -36.86 5.90 13.23
C SER A 263 -37.18 6.25 11.77
N ARG A 264 -37.04 7.54 11.41
CA ARG A 264 -37.17 8.06 10.05
C ARG A 264 -35.77 8.22 9.43
N ARG A 265 -35.53 7.49 8.33
CA ARG A 265 -34.34 7.55 7.46
C ARG A 265 -33.86 8.98 7.18
N ARG A 266 -32.57 9.25 7.42
CA ARG A 266 -31.82 10.34 6.76
C ARG A 266 -30.64 9.75 6.01
N SER A 267 -30.62 9.96 4.70
CA SER A 267 -29.49 9.64 3.82
C SER A 267 -28.38 10.67 4.03
N VAL A 268 -27.14 10.20 4.19
CA VAL A 268 -25.95 11.04 4.15
C VAL A 268 -25.23 10.76 2.84
N ARG A 269 -25.22 11.76 1.95
CA ARG A 269 -24.39 11.79 0.74
C ARG A 269 -23.13 12.57 1.12
N MET A 270 -22.02 11.88 1.35
CA MET A 270 -20.72 12.53 1.59
C MET A 270 -20.11 12.91 0.24
N SER A 271 -19.95 14.21 0.01
CA SER A 271 -19.12 14.78 -1.05
C SER A 271 -17.73 15.01 -0.45
N MET A 272 -16.68 14.50 -1.10
CA MET A 272 -15.30 14.84 -0.75
C MET A 272 -14.63 15.53 -1.93
N SER A 273 -14.24 16.78 -1.70
CA SER A 273 -13.35 17.58 -2.53
C SER A 273 -11.92 17.29 -2.11
N TRP A 274 -11.15 16.70 -3.02
CA TRP A 274 -9.70 16.54 -2.90
C TRP A 274 -9.04 17.91 -3.02
N ARG A 275 -8.28 18.34 -2.01
CA ARG A 275 -7.23 19.34 -2.22
C ARG A 275 -5.90 18.61 -2.30
N SER A 276 -5.35 18.60 -3.51
CA SER A 276 -3.96 18.28 -3.82
C SER A 276 -3.03 19.11 -2.93
N MET A 277 -2.13 18.45 -2.21
CA MET A 277 -1.00 19.10 -1.56
C MET A 277 0.28 18.67 -2.29
N SER A 278 0.77 19.57 -3.12
CA SER A 278 2.18 19.61 -3.53
C SER A 278 2.73 20.99 -3.16
N HIS A 279 3.95 20.97 -2.62
CA HIS A 279 4.80 22.10 -2.19
C HIS A 279 4.34 22.93 -0.96
N MET A 280 5.07 22.81 0.15
CA MET A 280 5.73 23.98 0.75
C MET A 280 6.88 23.55 1.66
N GLY A 281 8.08 24.03 1.33
CA GLY A 281 9.17 24.13 2.28
C GLY A 281 9.07 25.44 3.07
N ARG A 282 9.43 25.35 4.36
CA ARG A 282 9.96 26.39 5.25
C ARG A 282 9.07 27.56 5.73
N LEU A 283 9.15 27.69 7.08
CA LEU A 283 9.19 28.88 7.97
C LEU A 283 7.89 29.39 8.60
N GLY A 284 7.92 29.43 9.94
CA GLY A 284 7.38 30.53 10.75
C GLY A 284 6.23 30.16 11.67
N GLY A 285 6.44 30.29 12.98
CA GLY A 285 5.50 29.91 14.03
C GLY A 285 4.23 30.77 14.11
N GLY A 286 3.24 30.25 14.83
CA GLY A 286 2.00 30.95 15.17
C GLY A 286 0.86 30.00 15.50
N GLY A 287 0.48 29.98 16.78
CA GLY A 287 -0.64 29.29 17.44
C GLY A 287 -1.75 28.67 16.58
N ILE A 288 -2.00 27.39 16.84
CA ILE A 288 -3.18 26.64 16.38
C ILE A 288 -4.37 27.01 17.27
N GLY A 289 -5.34 27.73 16.69
CA GLY A 289 -6.69 27.86 17.22
C GLY A 289 -7.58 26.74 16.67
N THR A 290 -7.92 25.80 17.54
CA THR A 290 -8.92 24.75 17.31
C THR A 290 -10.32 25.37 17.25
N THR A 291 -11.01 25.23 16.12
CA THR A 291 -12.46 25.44 16.03
C THR A 291 -13.12 24.13 15.60
N GLY A 292 -14.17 23.79 16.34
CA GLY A 292 -14.69 22.43 16.45
C GLY A 292 -15.34 21.87 15.20
N THR A 293 -15.17 20.56 15.04
CA THR A 293 -16.14 19.71 14.37
C THR A 293 -16.46 18.56 15.32
N THR A 294 -17.69 18.53 15.81
CA THR A 294 -18.22 17.44 16.62
C THR A 294 -18.35 16.18 15.77
N GLY A 295 -17.43 15.25 15.94
CA GLY A 295 -17.49 13.89 15.41
C GLY A 295 -16.74 12.93 16.35
N SER A 296 -17.49 12.06 17.03
CA SER A 296 -17.06 10.85 17.74
C SER A 296 -15.65 10.84 18.37
N GLY A 297 -15.56 11.01 19.70
CA GLY A 297 -14.34 10.94 20.51
C GLY A 297 -13.65 9.57 20.61
N SER A 298 -13.57 8.82 19.51
CA SER A 298 -12.94 7.50 19.40
C SER A 298 -11.96 7.38 18.21
N ASP A 299 -11.66 8.49 17.51
CA ASP A 299 -10.88 8.49 16.27
C ASP A 299 -9.44 9.03 16.41
N GLU A 300 -9.17 9.94 17.36
CA GLU A 300 -7.82 10.50 17.59
C GLU A 300 -6.77 9.44 18.00
N GLY A 301 -7.20 8.31 18.57
CA GLY A 301 -6.31 7.22 18.99
C GLY A 301 -5.69 6.42 17.84
N ALA A 302 -6.18 6.57 16.60
CA ALA A 302 -5.74 5.82 15.43
C ALA A 302 -4.89 6.66 14.44
N GLU A 303 -4.62 7.92 14.74
CA GLU A 303 -3.89 8.82 13.84
C GLU A 303 -2.41 8.43 13.65
N TRP A 304 -1.76 7.97 14.72
CA TRP A 304 -0.37 7.48 14.66
C TRP A 304 -0.23 6.26 13.75
N ASP A 305 -1.24 5.38 13.78
CA ASP A 305 -1.31 4.16 12.99
C ASP A 305 -1.50 4.50 11.50
N GLN A 306 -2.38 5.47 11.19
CA GLN A 306 -2.48 5.99 9.81
C GLN A 306 -1.16 6.63 9.35
N CYS A 307 -0.50 7.45 10.19
CA CYS A 307 0.77 8.07 9.85
C CYS A 307 1.88 7.06 9.53
N LEU A 308 1.88 5.90 10.20
CA LEU A 308 2.84 4.82 9.96
C LEU A 308 2.67 4.17 8.58
N PHE A 309 1.42 3.94 8.15
CA PHE A 309 1.11 3.23 6.92
C PHE A 309 0.92 4.12 5.70
N GLN A 310 0.67 5.42 5.88
CA GLN A 310 0.54 6.40 4.80
C GLN A 310 1.66 6.34 3.75
N PRO A 311 2.95 6.18 4.11
CA PRO A 311 4.05 6.07 3.13
C PRO A 311 3.95 4.87 2.17
N PHE A 312 3.19 3.84 2.53
CA PHE A 312 3.02 2.64 1.71
C PHE A 312 1.83 2.73 0.74
N LEU A 313 0.92 3.68 0.97
CA LEU A 313 -0.37 3.72 0.30
C LEU A 313 -0.25 3.85 -1.23
N ASP A 314 0.64 4.71 -1.71
CA ASP A 314 0.84 4.92 -3.15
C ASP A 314 1.30 3.62 -3.82
N PHE A 315 2.21 2.88 -3.19
CA PHE A 315 2.68 1.58 -3.68
C PHE A 315 1.59 0.50 -3.60
N GLN A 316 0.70 0.55 -2.61
CA GLN A 316 -0.44 -0.37 -2.51
C GLN A 316 -1.48 -0.09 -3.60
N VAL A 317 -1.74 1.18 -3.90
CA VAL A 317 -2.63 1.60 -5.00
C VAL A 317 -2.07 1.13 -6.34
N ASP A 318 -0.77 1.33 -6.55
CA ASP A 318 -0.07 0.94 -7.77
C ASP A 318 0.35 -0.54 -7.81
N PHE A 319 -0.02 -1.34 -6.79
CA PHE A 319 0.40 -2.74 -6.63
C PHE A 319 0.22 -3.56 -7.91
N GLY A 320 -0.93 -3.43 -8.59
CA GLY A 320 -1.18 -4.18 -9.83
C GLY A 320 -0.18 -3.89 -10.94
N THR A 321 0.32 -2.65 -11.02
CA THR A 321 1.33 -2.25 -12.03
C THR A 321 2.73 -2.67 -11.62
N LEU A 322 3.06 -2.54 -10.32
CA LEU A 322 4.36 -2.96 -9.78
C LEU A 322 4.52 -4.47 -9.86
N GLU A 323 3.48 -5.22 -9.49
CA GLU A 323 3.46 -6.68 -9.57
C GLU A 323 3.53 -7.15 -11.03
N ARG A 324 2.89 -6.42 -11.96
CA ARG A 324 3.04 -6.71 -13.39
C ARG A 324 4.49 -6.58 -13.85
N ARG A 325 5.17 -5.48 -13.49
CA ARG A 325 6.59 -5.26 -13.86
C ARG A 325 7.48 -6.36 -13.28
N LEU A 326 7.26 -6.70 -12.00
CA LEU A 326 7.96 -7.81 -11.34
C LEU A 326 7.77 -9.13 -12.10
N LEU A 327 6.53 -9.44 -12.49
CA LEU A 327 6.21 -10.67 -13.24
C LEU A 327 6.82 -10.66 -14.66
N ASP A 328 6.86 -9.50 -15.34
CA ASP A 328 7.51 -9.39 -16.65
C ASP A 328 9.03 -9.62 -16.55
N GLU A 329 9.67 -9.14 -15.49
CA GLU A 329 11.09 -9.37 -15.25
C GLU A 329 11.37 -10.84 -14.87
N THR A 330 10.47 -11.51 -14.13
CA THR A 330 10.62 -12.96 -13.86
C THR A 330 10.38 -13.80 -15.11
N LEU A 331 9.54 -13.34 -16.05
CA LEU A 331 9.42 -13.95 -17.37
C LEU A 331 10.73 -13.84 -18.16
N GLY A 332 11.47 -12.74 -17.92
CA GLY A 332 12.75 -12.43 -18.55
C GLY A 332 12.62 -12.00 -20.02
N SER A 333 13.76 -11.82 -20.69
CA SER A 333 13.78 -11.62 -22.15
C SER A 333 13.07 -12.79 -22.83
N PRO A 334 12.28 -12.56 -23.90
CA PRO A 334 11.67 -13.63 -24.68
C PRO A 334 12.77 -14.58 -25.19
N LEU A 335 12.90 -15.70 -24.48
CA LEU A 335 13.62 -16.91 -24.84
C LEU A 335 15.14 -16.81 -25.06
N PRO A 336 15.96 -17.18 -24.06
CA PRO A 336 17.37 -17.51 -24.27
C PRO A 336 17.45 -18.86 -24.98
N GLY A 337 17.47 -18.84 -26.31
CA GLY A 337 17.60 -20.03 -27.13
C GLY A 337 16.56 -20.07 -28.23
N ASN A 338 17.02 -20.09 -29.46
CA ASN A 338 16.24 -20.15 -30.67
C ASN A 338 15.33 -21.41 -30.63
N ILE A 339 14.08 -21.32 -30.13
CA ILE A 339 13.12 -22.46 -30.16
C ILE A 339 13.00 -23.00 -31.58
N ARG A 340 13.20 -22.14 -32.60
CA ARG A 340 13.32 -22.55 -34.01
C ARG A 340 14.29 -23.73 -34.19
N ASN A 341 15.43 -23.72 -33.50
CA ASN A 341 16.50 -24.71 -33.61
C ASN A 341 16.36 -25.90 -32.65
N LEU A 342 15.39 -25.87 -31.71
CA LEU A 342 15.17 -26.97 -30.79
C LEU A 342 14.29 -28.06 -31.43
N ASP A 343 14.68 -29.31 -31.19
CA ASP A 343 13.87 -30.50 -31.46
C ASP A 343 12.51 -30.41 -30.73
N GLY A 344 11.49 -31.08 -31.28
CA GLY A 344 10.14 -31.08 -30.74
C GLY A 344 10.03 -31.43 -29.25
N ASP A 345 10.71 -32.50 -28.82
CA ASP A 345 10.70 -32.92 -27.41
C ASP A 345 11.42 -31.91 -26.50
N ARG A 346 12.55 -31.35 -26.95
CA ARG A 346 13.29 -30.32 -26.19
C ARG A 346 12.47 -29.04 -26.03
N ALA A 347 11.81 -28.59 -27.10
CA ALA A 347 10.93 -27.42 -27.07
C ALA A 347 9.72 -27.64 -26.13
N ALA A 348 9.09 -28.82 -26.19
CA ALA A 348 7.98 -29.18 -25.31
C ALA A 348 8.40 -29.36 -23.84
N ARG A 349 9.60 -29.89 -23.58
CA ARG A 349 10.18 -29.95 -22.23
C ARG A 349 10.45 -28.55 -21.69
N ALA A 350 11.09 -27.68 -22.46
CA ALA A 350 11.36 -26.30 -22.08
C ALA A 350 10.08 -25.49 -21.78
N MET A 351 9.03 -25.64 -22.60
CA MET A 351 7.73 -25.00 -22.34
C MET A 351 7.12 -25.48 -21.01
N ARG A 352 7.20 -26.77 -20.71
CA ARG A 352 6.67 -27.34 -19.45
C ARG A 352 7.47 -26.91 -18.23
N GLU A 353 8.79 -26.86 -18.33
CA GLU A 353 9.67 -26.38 -17.24
C GLU A 353 9.40 -24.90 -16.96
N ARG A 354 9.41 -24.05 -17.99
CA ARG A 354 9.08 -22.63 -17.84
C ARG A 354 7.68 -22.39 -17.32
N ALA A 355 6.72 -23.23 -17.69
CA ALA A 355 5.38 -23.15 -17.11
C ALA A 355 5.38 -23.44 -15.59
N VAL A 356 6.30 -24.26 -15.06
CA VAL A 356 6.41 -24.45 -13.60
C VAL A 356 6.78 -23.11 -12.96
N ASP A 357 7.82 -22.47 -13.48
CA ASP A 357 8.33 -21.20 -12.94
C ASP A 357 7.26 -20.10 -13.00
N VAL A 358 6.56 -19.99 -14.14
CA VAL A 358 5.47 -19.02 -14.35
C VAL A 358 4.34 -19.22 -13.33
N PHE A 359 3.86 -20.44 -13.14
CA PHE A 359 2.78 -20.69 -12.18
C PHE A 359 3.26 -20.58 -10.73
N SER A 360 4.52 -20.90 -10.42
CA SER A 360 5.11 -20.65 -9.10
C SER A 360 5.15 -19.15 -8.79
N ALA A 361 5.64 -18.33 -9.73
CA ALA A 361 5.68 -16.88 -9.58
C ALA A 361 4.27 -16.27 -9.45
N ALA A 362 3.29 -16.82 -10.18
CA ALA A 362 1.89 -16.44 -10.10
C ALA A 362 1.26 -16.79 -8.73
N GLU A 363 1.66 -17.90 -8.11
CA GLU A 363 1.20 -18.28 -6.77
C GLU A 363 1.78 -17.37 -5.69
N GLU A 364 3.08 -17.08 -5.74
CA GLU A 364 3.70 -16.11 -4.83
C GLU A 364 3.07 -14.70 -4.98
N SER A 365 2.58 -14.36 -6.17
CA SER A 365 1.86 -13.11 -6.43
C SER A 365 0.57 -13.00 -5.63
N ILE A 366 -0.16 -14.12 -5.49
CA ILE A 366 -1.35 -14.19 -4.65
C ILE A 366 -0.98 -13.91 -3.19
N GLU A 367 0.07 -14.55 -2.68
CA GLU A 367 0.54 -14.37 -1.30
C GLU A 367 0.97 -12.92 -1.05
N ARG A 368 1.79 -12.34 -1.94
CA ARG A 368 2.21 -10.93 -1.85
C ARG A 368 1.02 -9.97 -1.84
N SER A 369 0.03 -10.20 -2.69
CA SER A 369 -1.16 -9.34 -2.74
C SER A 369 -1.96 -9.35 -1.44
N LEU A 370 -2.05 -10.52 -0.79
CA LEU A 370 -2.77 -10.68 0.47
C LEU A 370 -1.99 -10.02 1.61
N VAL A 371 -0.68 -10.22 1.67
CA VAL A 371 0.19 -9.58 2.67
C VAL A 371 0.16 -8.07 2.54
N PHE A 372 0.33 -7.54 1.32
CA PHE A 372 0.59 -6.12 1.12
C PHE A 372 -0.67 -5.27 1.02
N THR A 373 -1.76 -5.83 0.46
CA THR A 373 -3.00 -5.07 0.21
C THR A 373 -4.21 -5.65 0.93
N HIS A 374 -4.07 -6.77 1.64
CA HIS A 374 -5.16 -7.45 2.35
C HIS A 374 -6.36 -7.79 1.46
N GLY A 375 -6.14 -7.96 0.16
CA GLY A 375 -7.21 -8.24 -0.81
C GLY A 375 -7.90 -7.01 -1.41
N TYR A 376 -7.58 -5.80 -0.96
CA TYR A 376 -8.03 -4.58 -1.66
C TYR A 376 -7.42 -4.48 -3.08
N GLY A 377 -6.19 -4.97 -3.27
CA GLY A 377 -5.49 -5.01 -4.56
C GLY A 377 -5.90 -6.16 -5.50
N SER A 378 -6.91 -6.97 -5.15
CA SER A 378 -7.26 -8.19 -5.90
C SER A 378 -7.62 -7.95 -7.38
N VAL A 379 -8.19 -6.78 -7.72
CA VAL A 379 -8.52 -6.46 -9.12
C VAL A 379 -7.23 -6.27 -9.95
N GLY A 380 -6.27 -5.52 -9.41
CA GLY A 380 -4.96 -5.30 -10.03
C GLY A 380 -4.19 -6.61 -10.19
N LEU A 381 -4.23 -7.46 -9.17
CA LEU A 381 -3.64 -8.81 -9.20
C LEU A 381 -4.19 -9.65 -10.36
N VAL A 382 -5.52 -9.79 -10.47
CA VAL A 382 -6.14 -10.64 -11.51
C VAL A 382 -5.76 -10.14 -12.90
N ARG A 383 -5.72 -8.82 -13.13
CA ARG A 383 -5.28 -8.24 -14.40
C ARG A 383 -3.82 -8.51 -14.70
N ALA A 384 -2.94 -8.34 -13.71
CA ALA A 384 -1.51 -8.59 -13.85
C ALA A 384 -1.23 -10.06 -14.21
N LEU A 385 -1.89 -10.99 -13.51
CA LEU A 385 -1.79 -12.44 -13.74
C LEU A 385 -2.35 -12.87 -15.10
N ASP A 386 -3.52 -12.36 -15.49
CA ASP A 386 -4.14 -12.69 -16.78
C ASP A 386 -3.22 -12.28 -17.94
N THR A 387 -2.71 -11.06 -17.86
CA THR A 387 -1.76 -10.54 -18.85
C THR A 387 -0.46 -11.36 -18.81
N PHE A 388 0.01 -11.82 -17.65
CA PHE A 388 1.34 -12.45 -17.47
C PHE A 388 1.37 -13.83 -18.11
N ILE A 389 0.34 -14.60 -17.85
CA ILE A 389 0.15 -15.91 -18.45
C ILE A 389 -0.16 -15.75 -19.96
N SER A 390 -0.92 -14.73 -20.36
CA SER A 390 -1.15 -14.43 -21.79
C SER A 390 0.16 -14.16 -22.52
N THR A 391 1.00 -13.27 -22.00
CA THR A 391 2.29 -12.93 -22.62
C THR A 391 3.23 -14.13 -22.69
N PHE A 392 3.26 -14.98 -21.66
CA PHE A 392 3.98 -16.24 -21.71
C PHE A 392 3.52 -17.11 -22.88
N VAL A 393 2.21 -17.37 -23.02
CA VAL A 393 1.68 -18.24 -24.09
C VAL A 393 1.85 -17.61 -25.49
N GLU A 394 1.72 -16.29 -25.59
CA GLU A 394 1.91 -15.54 -26.83
C GLU A 394 3.35 -15.63 -27.34
N THR A 395 4.36 -15.61 -26.47
CA THR A 395 5.77 -15.79 -26.87
C THR A 395 5.99 -17.14 -27.58
N TRP A 396 5.36 -18.20 -27.07
CA TRP A 396 5.38 -19.53 -27.70
C TRP A 396 4.56 -19.57 -28.99
N THR A 397 3.41 -18.89 -29.02
CA THR A 397 2.54 -18.80 -30.21
C THR A 397 3.23 -18.08 -31.37
N ASN A 398 3.93 -16.98 -31.08
CA ASN A 398 4.70 -16.21 -32.06
C ASN A 398 5.87 -17.03 -32.61
N SER A 399 6.53 -17.81 -31.75
CA SER A 399 7.61 -18.73 -32.16
C SER A 399 7.12 -19.76 -33.17
N ILE A 400 5.93 -20.35 -32.97
CA ILE A 400 5.33 -21.29 -33.93
C ILE A 400 4.89 -20.59 -35.20
N SER A 401 4.23 -19.43 -35.10
CA SER A 401 3.72 -18.70 -36.26
C SER A 401 4.86 -18.29 -37.21
N SER A 402 6.04 -17.97 -36.68
CA SER A 402 7.24 -17.68 -37.46
C SER A 402 7.76 -18.86 -38.30
N LEU A 403 7.54 -20.11 -37.84
CA LEU A 403 7.89 -21.33 -38.59
C LEU A 403 6.98 -21.53 -39.81
N VAL A 404 5.74 -21.03 -39.74
CA VAL A 404 4.75 -21.18 -40.81
C VAL A 404 4.80 -20.01 -41.81
N GLY A 405 5.45 -18.90 -41.46
CA GLY A 405 5.60 -17.72 -42.31
C GLY A 405 6.75 -17.77 -43.31
N THR A 406 7.65 -18.75 -43.20
CA THR A 406 8.64 -19.05 -44.24
C THR A 406 7.96 -19.74 -45.41
N ASP A 407 7.76 -18.98 -46.50
CA ASP A 407 7.10 -19.39 -47.74
C ASP A 407 7.64 -20.75 -48.26
N PRO A 408 6.78 -21.71 -48.63
CA PRO A 408 7.19 -22.98 -49.25
C PRO A 408 7.88 -22.78 -50.62
N ARG A 409 7.83 -21.56 -51.18
CA ARG A 409 8.51 -21.18 -52.43
C ARG A 409 9.98 -20.78 -52.27
N SER A 410 10.45 -20.58 -51.03
CA SER A 410 11.80 -20.04 -50.75
C SER A 410 12.79 -21.06 -50.18
N MET A 411 12.42 -22.34 -50.07
CA MET A 411 13.37 -23.39 -49.70
C MET A 411 14.04 -23.97 -50.94
N PRO A 412 15.39 -23.91 -51.06
CA PRO A 412 16.13 -24.51 -52.17
C PRO A 412 16.20 -26.03 -51.93
N GLY A 413 15.13 -26.72 -52.30
CA GLY A 413 15.01 -28.17 -52.21
C GLY A 413 14.08 -28.74 -53.27
N SER A 414 13.80 -27.97 -54.33
CA SER A 414 13.18 -28.47 -55.56
C SER A 414 14.19 -29.39 -56.26
N GLY A 415 14.31 -30.61 -55.74
CA GLY A 415 14.79 -31.76 -56.51
C GLY A 415 13.66 -32.23 -57.42
N SER A 416 13.17 -31.35 -58.29
CA SER A 416 12.26 -31.74 -59.36
C SER A 416 13.06 -32.57 -60.37
N LYS A 417 13.00 -33.90 -60.25
CA LYS A 417 13.11 -34.73 -61.45
C LYS A 417 11.93 -34.33 -62.34
N PRO A 418 12.14 -34.07 -63.65
CA PRO A 418 11.04 -33.79 -64.55
C PRO A 418 10.18 -35.05 -64.63
N ALA A 419 8.91 -34.92 -64.23
CA ALA A 419 7.92 -35.97 -64.35
C ALA A 419 7.67 -36.25 -65.84
N SER A 420 8.32 -37.29 -66.36
CA SER A 420 7.96 -37.90 -67.62
C SER A 420 7.11 -39.14 -67.36
N ALA A 421 5.85 -39.03 -67.77
CA ALA A 421 4.94 -40.10 -68.18
C ALA A 421 4.31 -41.03 -67.11
N ALA A 422 3.00 -41.19 -67.30
CA ALA A 422 2.08 -42.17 -66.72
C ALA A 422 1.64 -41.95 -65.26
N LEU A 423 0.46 -41.37 -65.11
CA LEU A 423 -0.33 -41.41 -63.88
C LEU A 423 -0.78 -42.87 -63.66
N GLU A 424 -0.02 -43.62 -62.88
CA GLU A 424 -0.47 -44.88 -62.31
C GLU A 424 -1.15 -44.59 -60.95
N ASP A 425 -2.27 -45.26 -60.69
CA ASP A 425 -3.16 -45.10 -59.52
C ASP A 425 -2.44 -45.36 -58.16
N GLU A 426 -1.18 -45.81 -58.19
CA GLU A 426 -0.30 -46.06 -57.04
C GLU A 426 0.51 -44.82 -56.59
N GLU A 427 0.59 -43.74 -57.38
CA GLU A 427 1.47 -42.59 -57.11
C GLU A 427 0.96 -41.65 -55.99
N LEU A 428 -0.30 -41.82 -55.55
CA LEU A 428 -0.88 -41.13 -54.40
C LEU A 428 -0.55 -41.81 -53.06
N ALA A 429 0.00 -43.03 -53.09
CA ALA A 429 0.39 -43.77 -51.88
C ALA A 429 1.71 -43.27 -51.28
N ASP A 430 2.61 -42.74 -52.11
CA ASP A 430 3.91 -42.20 -51.71
C ASP A 430 3.86 -40.67 -51.63
N LEU A 431 3.19 -40.15 -50.61
CA LEU A 431 3.34 -38.74 -50.22
C LEU A 431 4.78 -38.53 -49.73
N ASP A 432 5.62 -37.89 -50.55
CA ASP A 432 7.04 -37.61 -50.28
C ASP A 432 7.24 -36.58 -49.14
N TYR A 433 6.99 -36.99 -47.90
CA TYR A 433 7.32 -36.18 -46.72
C TYR A 433 8.83 -36.14 -46.50
N THR A 434 9.42 -34.94 -46.44
CA THR A 434 10.84 -34.79 -46.12
C THR A 434 11.11 -35.10 -44.65
N SER A 435 12.36 -35.41 -44.30
CA SER A 435 12.78 -35.53 -42.89
C SER A 435 12.50 -34.26 -42.09
N GLN A 436 12.54 -33.10 -42.74
CA GLN A 436 12.20 -31.81 -42.17
C GLN A 436 10.69 -31.67 -41.89
N ASP A 437 9.83 -32.20 -42.77
CA ASP A 437 8.36 -32.21 -42.56
C ASP A 437 7.97 -33.08 -41.36
N TRP A 438 8.57 -34.27 -41.25
CA TRP A 438 8.40 -35.13 -40.08
C TRP A 438 8.85 -34.45 -38.78
N ALA A 439 9.98 -33.75 -38.79
CA ALA A 439 10.44 -32.98 -37.65
C ALA A 439 9.47 -31.84 -37.26
N HIS A 440 8.87 -31.16 -38.24
CA HIS A 440 7.84 -30.14 -38.00
C HIS A 440 6.55 -30.74 -37.42
N ILE A 441 6.08 -31.86 -37.95
CA ILE A 441 4.89 -32.57 -37.45
C ILE A 441 5.11 -33.01 -36.01
N GLN A 442 6.24 -33.67 -35.73
CA GLN A 442 6.60 -34.11 -34.38
C GLN A 442 6.68 -32.92 -33.41
N LYS A 443 7.31 -31.82 -33.83
CA LYS A 443 7.40 -30.60 -33.02
C LYS A 443 6.03 -30.00 -32.69
N ALA A 444 5.14 -29.87 -33.68
CA ALA A 444 3.79 -29.35 -33.46
C ALA A 444 2.98 -30.25 -32.50
N LEU A 445 3.11 -31.59 -32.62
CA LEU A 445 2.45 -32.54 -31.73
C LEU A 445 2.98 -32.46 -30.29
N HIS A 446 4.30 -32.44 -30.11
CA HIS A 446 4.91 -32.31 -28.79
C HIS A 446 4.55 -30.96 -28.13
N LEU A 447 4.50 -29.88 -28.90
CA LEU A 447 4.07 -28.56 -28.41
C LEU A 447 2.57 -28.52 -28.07
N LEU A 448 1.70 -29.20 -28.83
CA LEU A 448 0.29 -29.36 -28.45
C LEU A 448 0.12 -30.13 -27.14
N ALA A 449 0.89 -31.21 -26.95
CA ALA A 449 0.90 -31.94 -25.69
C ALA A 449 1.38 -31.07 -24.52
N ALA A 450 2.43 -30.26 -24.72
CA ALA A 450 2.87 -29.28 -23.74
C ALA A 450 1.79 -28.21 -23.46
N GLY A 451 1.12 -27.70 -24.50
CA GLY A 451 0.02 -26.75 -24.36
C GLY A 451 -1.16 -27.30 -23.56
N ARG A 452 -1.47 -28.60 -23.69
CA ARG A 452 -2.46 -29.27 -22.84
C ARG A 452 -2.02 -29.28 -21.37
N ALA A 453 -0.76 -29.63 -21.10
CA ALA A 453 -0.22 -29.59 -19.74
C ALA A 453 -0.25 -28.17 -19.13
N VAL A 454 0.03 -27.13 -19.93
CA VAL A 454 -0.08 -25.73 -19.49
C VAL A 454 -1.53 -25.36 -19.21
N LYS A 455 -2.49 -25.80 -20.03
CA LYS A 455 -3.93 -25.61 -19.79
C LYS A 455 -4.38 -26.26 -18.49
N ASP A 456 -3.94 -27.48 -18.22
CA ASP A 456 -4.30 -28.20 -16.99
C ASP A 456 -3.74 -27.46 -15.76
N ARG A 457 -2.50 -26.94 -15.84
CA ARG A 457 -1.92 -26.08 -14.80
C ARG A 457 -2.64 -24.75 -14.63
N LEU A 458 -3.07 -24.11 -15.72
CA LEU A 458 -3.89 -22.90 -15.65
C LEU A 458 -5.19 -23.17 -14.89
N GLY A 459 -5.85 -24.31 -15.15
CA GLY A 459 -7.05 -24.71 -14.42
C GLY A 459 -6.79 -24.89 -12.93
N MET A 460 -5.72 -25.61 -12.56
CA MET A 460 -5.33 -25.76 -11.14
C MET A 460 -5.04 -24.41 -10.48
N PHE A 461 -4.28 -23.54 -11.15
CA PHE A 461 -3.97 -22.21 -10.66
C PHE A 461 -5.23 -21.35 -10.49
N GLU A 462 -6.13 -21.32 -11.47
CA GLU A 462 -7.39 -20.59 -11.38
C GLU A 462 -8.25 -21.08 -10.21
N THR A 463 -8.26 -22.39 -9.90
CA THR A 463 -8.99 -22.88 -8.72
C THR A 463 -8.39 -22.37 -7.41
N ARG A 464 -7.05 -22.26 -7.32
CA ARG A 464 -6.36 -21.68 -6.16
C ARG A 464 -6.64 -20.18 -6.03
N LEU A 465 -6.53 -19.44 -7.12
CA LEU A 465 -6.87 -18.01 -7.17
C LEU A 465 -8.33 -17.76 -6.79
N MET A 466 -9.25 -18.58 -7.29
CA MET A 466 -10.66 -18.47 -6.96
C MET A 466 -10.93 -18.80 -5.48
N ALA A 467 -10.22 -19.76 -4.90
CA ALA A 467 -10.32 -20.08 -3.48
C ALA A 467 -9.84 -18.90 -2.60
N SER A 468 -8.70 -18.27 -2.93
CA SER A 468 -8.19 -17.12 -2.18
C SER A 468 -9.14 -15.91 -2.28
N LEU A 469 -9.64 -15.61 -3.48
CA LEU A 469 -10.61 -14.53 -3.69
C LEU A 469 -11.96 -14.81 -3.01
N ARG A 470 -12.37 -16.08 -2.89
CA ARG A 470 -13.55 -16.46 -2.08
C ARG A 470 -13.33 -16.17 -0.60
N GLN A 471 -12.15 -16.48 -0.07
CA GLN A 471 -11.80 -16.18 1.31
C GLN A 471 -11.79 -14.67 1.58
N VAL A 472 -11.23 -13.87 0.66
CA VAL A 472 -11.32 -12.41 0.72
C VAL A 472 -12.79 -11.97 0.66
N SER A 473 -13.58 -12.50 -0.28
CA SER A 473 -15.00 -12.14 -0.42
C SER A 473 -15.83 -12.47 0.84
N THR A 474 -15.62 -13.61 1.48
CA THR A 474 -16.34 -13.95 2.71
C THR A 474 -15.95 -13.00 3.84
N ALA A 475 -14.66 -12.71 3.98
CA ALA A 475 -14.17 -11.82 5.00
C ALA A 475 -14.69 -10.36 4.81
N PHE A 476 -14.75 -9.85 3.57
CA PHE A 476 -15.36 -8.55 3.27
C PHE A 476 -16.86 -8.49 3.59
N ARG A 477 -17.60 -9.57 3.28
CA ARG A 477 -19.03 -9.67 3.63
C ARG A 477 -19.27 -9.69 5.12
N MET A 478 -18.41 -10.34 5.89
CA MET A 478 -18.49 -10.32 7.35
C MET A 478 -18.26 -8.90 7.89
N ALA A 479 -17.29 -8.17 7.33
CA ALA A 479 -17.01 -6.80 7.74
C ALA A 479 -18.10 -5.78 7.37
N TRP A 480 -18.77 -5.98 6.22
CA TRP A 480 -19.85 -5.10 5.73
C TRP A 480 -21.26 -5.55 6.12
N GLY A 481 -21.41 -6.74 6.71
CA GLY A 481 -22.69 -7.29 7.10
C GLY A 481 -23.36 -6.51 8.23
N ASN A 482 -24.62 -6.86 8.52
CA ASN A 482 -25.52 -6.16 9.46
C ASN A 482 -25.02 -6.04 10.92
N GLY A 483 -23.87 -6.64 11.27
CA GLY A 483 -23.20 -6.54 12.57
C GLY A 483 -21.69 -6.27 12.49
N GLY A 484 -21.16 -5.89 11.33
CA GLY A 484 -19.75 -5.56 11.14
C GLY A 484 -19.45 -4.08 11.37
N SER A 485 -18.18 -3.74 11.63
CA SER A 485 -17.68 -2.36 11.82
C SER A 485 -17.87 -1.46 10.59
N GLY A 486 -18.24 -2.02 9.43
CA GLY A 486 -18.33 -1.30 8.15
C GLY A 486 -16.97 -1.12 7.46
N VAL A 487 -15.87 -1.39 8.17
CA VAL A 487 -14.49 -1.37 7.67
C VAL A 487 -13.93 -2.78 7.72
N TYR A 488 -13.32 -3.22 6.62
CA TYR A 488 -12.69 -4.53 6.52
C TYR A 488 -11.28 -4.48 7.10
N THR A 489 -11.06 -5.17 8.23
CA THR A 489 -9.82 -5.16 9.01
C THR A 489 -9.39 -6.55 9.54
N PRO A 490 -9.32 -7.64 8.76
CA PRO A 490 -8.85 -8.90 9.30
C PRO A 490 -7.33 -8.91 9.47
N GLY A 491 -6.87 -8.94 10.71
CA GLY A 491 -5.43 -8.97 11.04
C GLY A 491 -4.70 -7.64 10.87
N ILE A 492 -5.46 -6.57 10.61
CA ILE A 492 -4.98 -5.22 10.30
C ILE A 492 -5.27 -4.30 11.50
N THR A 493 -4.38 -3.34 11.77
CA THR A 493 -4.61 -2.28 12.76
C THR A 493 -5.73 -1.34 12.29
N LYS A 494 -6.43 -0.68 13.21
CA LYS A 494 -7.66 0.08 12.86
C LYS A 494 -7.39 1.18 11.82
N GLY A 495 -6.28 1.90 11.94
CA GLY A 495 -5.86 2.99 11.05
C GLY A 495 -5.47 2.50 9.67
N GLN A 496 -4.69 1.42 9.57
CA GLN A 496 -4.33 0.81 8.28
C GLN A 496 -5.57 0.35 7.50
N GLY A 497 -6.53 -0.27 8.20
CA GLY A 497 -7.79 -0.71 7.61
C GLY A 497 -8.66 0.45 7.10
N LEU A 498 -8.68 1.56 7.84
CA LEU A 498 -9.36 2.79 7.43
C LEU A 498 -8.71 3.41 6.19
N LEU A 499 -7.38 3.49 6.14
CA LEU A 499 -6.66 4.01 4.97
C LEU A 499 -7.00 3.23 3.70
N LEU A 500 -6.93 1.90 3.77
CA LEU A 500 -7.26 1.05 2.61
C LEU A 500 -8.74 1.15 2.22
N ALA A 501 -9.65 1.21 3.20
CA ALA A 501 -11.08 1.37 2.94
C ALA A 501 -11.43 2.72 2.29
N GLN A 502 -10.69 3.78 2.61
CA GLN A 502 -10.84 5.12 2.03
C GLN A 502 -10.09 5.30 0.71
N SER A 503 -9.13 4.44 0.40
CA SER A 503 -8.32 4.49 -0.81
C SER A 503 -9.11 4.17 -2.09
N SER A 504 -8.50 4.47 -3.25
CA SER A 504 -9.01 4.10 -4.57
C SER A 504 -9.12 2.58 -4.79
N LEU A 505 -8.43 1.77 -3.98
CA LEU A 505 -8.51 0.31 -4.06
C LEU A 505 -9.89 -0.23 -3.69
N ASN A 506 -10.64 0.47 -2.83
CA ASN A 506 -12.02 0.14 -2.48
C ASN A 506 -13.02 0.54 -3.60
N SER A 507 -12.75 0.05 -4.80
CA SER A 507 -13.44 0.39 -6.03
C SER A 507 -14.75 -0.37 -6.22
N LEU A 508 -15.56 0.08 -7.18
CA LEU A 508 -16.73 -0.68 -7.67
C LEU A 508 -16.28 -2.00 -8.30
N GLU A 509 -15.15 -2.00 -9.00
CA GLU A 509 -14.60 -3.18 -9.68
C GLU A 509 -14.25 -4.29 -8.69
N LEU A 510 -13.67 -3.94 -7.54
CA LEU A 510 -13.39 -4.88 -6.47
C LEU A 510 -14.68 -5.53 -5.97
N ARG A 511 -15.71 -4.72 -5.69
CA ARG A 511 -17.02 -5.23 -5.25
C ARG A 511 -17.66 -6.13 -6.30
N ALA A 512 -17.56 -5.79 -7.57
CA ALA A 512 -18.06 -6.63 -8.67
C ALA A 512 -17.31 -7.97 -8.75
N LEU A 513 -15.98 -7.95 -8.63
CA LEU A 513 -15.13 -9.15 -8.60
C LEU A 513 -15.51 -10.05 -7.42
N LEU A 514 -15.59 -9.52 -6.19
CA LEU A 514 -15.94 -10.30 -5.01
C LEU A 514 -17.37 -10.88 -5.11
N THR A 515 -18.31 -10.11 -5.67
CA THR A 515 -19.67 -10.60 -5.93
C THR A 515 -19.69 -11.74 -6.94
N ARG A 516 -18.85 -11.66 -7.98
CA ARG A 516 -18.69 -12.69 -9.01
C ARG A 516 -18.12 -13.99 -8.46
N VAL A 517 -17.16 -13.89 -7.55
CA VAL A 517 -16.41 -15.04 -6.99
C VAL A 517 -17.16 -15.71 -5.83
N ALA A 518 -18.07 -14.99 -5.19
CA ALA A 518 -18.85 -15.46 -4.06
C ALA A 518 -19.56 -16.80 -4.31
N PRO A 519 -19.77 -17.61 -3.25
CA PRO A 519 -20.47 -18.89 -3.36
C PRO A 519 -21.89 -18.65 -3.88
N SER A 520 -22.11 -18.99 -5.15
CA SER A 520 -23.40 -18.96 -5.83
C SER A 520 -23.89 -20.38 -6.00
N THR A 521 -25.20 -20.59 -5.84
CA THR A 521 -25.88 -21.86 -6.11
C THR A 521 -25.94 -22.21 -7.61
N LYS A 522 -25.52 -21.29 -8.49
CA LYS A 522 -25.42 -21.50 -9.94
C LYS A 522 -23.97 -21.79 -10.36
N PRO A 523 -23.70 -22.89 -11.08
CA PRO A 523 -22.37 -23.17 -11.63
C PRO A 523 -22.14 -22.26 -12.82
N ALA A 524 -21.53 -21.09 -12.60
CA ALA A 524 -21.05 -20.27 -13.71
C ALA A 524 -19.61 -20.71 -14.07
N PRO A 525 -19.33 -21.13 -15.31
CA PRO A 525 -17.97 -21.33 -15.79
C PRO A 525 -17.37 -19.97 -16.11
N GLN A 526 -16.99 -19.22 -15.08
CA GLN A 526 -16.37 -17.91 -15.28
C GLN A 526 -14.87 -18.06 -15.04
N SER A 527 -14.12 -18.12 -16.15
CA SER A 527 -12.67 -18.01 -16.13
C SER A 527 -12.28 -16.64 -15.54
N LEU A 528 -11.40 -16.64 -14.55
CA LEU A 528 -10.88 -15.40 -13.98
C LEU A 528 -9.85 -14.76 -14.91
N LEU A 529 -9.22 -15.57 -15.77
CA LEU A 529 -8.11 -15.22 -16.65
C LEU A 529 -8.50 -15.42 -18.13
N PRO A 530 -9.44 -14.62 -18.67
CA PRO A 530 -9.97 -14.82 -20.01
C PRO A 530 -8.91 -14.65 -21.11
N SER A 531 -7.93 -13.75 -20.93
CA SER A 531 -6.88 -13.51 -21.92
C SER A 531 -5.93 -14.71 -21.99
N ALA A 532 -5.54 -15.26 -20.83
CA ALA A 532 -4.72 -16.47 -20.75
C ALA A 532 -5.37 -17.68 -21.45
N HIS A 533 -6.68 -17.91 -21.23
CA HIS A 533 -7.42 -18.95 -21.94
C HIS A 533 -7.48 -18.68 -23.44
N THR A 534 -7.73 -17.43 -23.83
CA THR A 534 -7.75 -17.04 -25.25
C THR A 534 -6.40 -17.28 -25.92
N ALA A 535 -5.29 -16.90 -25.28
CA ALA A 535 -3.94 -17.15 -25.74
C ALA A 535 -3.64 -18.64 -25.90
N LEU A 536 -4.06 -19.50 -24.96
CA LEU A 536 -3.93 -20.95 -25.09
C LEU A 536 -4.73 -21.52 -26.27
N THR A 537 -5.94 -21.02 -26.51
CA THR A 537 -6.70 -21.44 -27.70
C THR A 537 -6.05 -20.96 -28.99
N ALA A 538 -5.44 -19.76 -28.98
CA ALA A 538 -4.70 -19.23 -30.12
C ALA A 538 -3.44 -20.06 -30.40
N PHE A 539 -2.70 -20.43 -29.36
CA PHE A 539 -1.56 -21.35 -29.42
C PHE A 539 -1.95 -22.70 -30.02
N ALA A 540 -3.03 -23.32 -29.53
CA ALA A 540 -3.51 -24.58 -30.06
C ALA A 540 -3.90 -24.47 -31.54
N ARG A 541 -4.62 -23.40 -31.92
CA ARG A 541 -4.98 -23.12 -33.33
C ARG A 541 -3.73 -22.89 -34.20
N ALA A 542 -2.71 -22.21 -33.69
CA ALA A 542 -1.47 -21.98 -34.43
C ALA A 542 -0.74 -23.29 -34.73
N ASN A 543 -0.61 -24.18 -33.73
CA ASN A 543 -0.03 -25.52 -33.93
C ASN A 543 -0.86 -26.38 -34.90
N GLN A 544 -2.20 -26.37 -34.77
CA GLN A 544 -3.09 -27.11 -35.67
C GLN A 544 -2.97 -26.64 -37.12
N ARG A 545 -2.90 -25.32 -37.35
CA ARG A 545 -2.69 -24.76 -38.69
C ARG A 545 -1.30 -25.09 -39.23
N ALA A 546 -0.27 -25.07 -38.41
CA ALA A 546 1.08 -25.49 -38.80
C ALA A 546 1.08 -26.95 -39.24
N LEU A 547 0.48 -27.84 -38.43
CA LEU A 547 0.35 -29.27 -38.73
C LEU A 547 -0.49 -29.52 -39.98
N GLN A 548 -1.62 -28.85 -40.14
CA GLN A 548 -2.46 -28.95 -41.34
C GLN A 548 -1.71 -28.51 -42.60
N ARG A 549 -0.94 -27.42 -42.54
CA ARG A 549 -0.15 -26.94 -43.68
C ARG A 549 0.93 -27.92 -44.10
N VAL A 550 1.66 -28.49 -43.13
CA VAL A 550 2.71 -29.47 -43.43
C VAL A 550 2.11 -30.78 -43.96
N LEU A 551 1.03 -31.29 -43.35
CA LEU A 551 0.36 -32.52 -43.83
C LEU A 551 -0.25 -32.37 -45.22
N LEU A 552 -0.81 -31.21 -45.56
CA LEU A 552 -1.41 -30.99 -46.87
C LEU A 552 -0.41 -30.55 -47.93
N SER A 553 0.84 -30.21 -47.56
CA SER A 553 1.85 -29.66 -48.50
C SER A 553 2.15 -30.61 -49.67
N PRO A 554 2.42 -31.92 -49.46
CA PRO A 554 2.65 -32.83 -50.57
C PRO A 554 1.41 -32.98 -51.45
N LEU A 555 0.21 -33.09 -50.86
CA LEU A 555 -1.05 -33.15 -51.60
C LEU A 555 -1.26 -31.92 -52.48
N TYR A 556 -0.98 -30.71 -51.98
CA TYR A 556 -1.05 -29.49 -52.78
C TYR A 556 -0.04 -29.48 -53.93
N ALA A 557 1.16 -30.04 -53.74
CA ALA A 557 2.16 -30.14 -54.79
C ALA A 557 1.70 -31.08 -55.93
N HIS A 558 1.16 -32.26 -55.60
CA HIS A 558 0.62 -33.18 -56.61
C HIS A 558 -0.62 -32.61 -57.32
N LEU A 559 -1.50 -31.94 -56.57
CA LEU A 559 -2.71 -31.31 -57.12
C LEU A 559 -2.43 -29.97 -57.83
N ALA A 560 -1.21 -29.43 -57.77
CA ALA A 560 -0.88 -28.15 -58.43
C ALA A 560 -1.01 -28.22 -59.95
N LEU A 561 -0.72 -29.39 -60.53
CA LEU A 561 -0.82 -29.64 -61.97
C LEU A 561 -2.22 -30.10 -62.40
N TYR A 562 -3.08 -30.46 -61.43
CA TYR A 562 -4.43 -30.96 -61.71
C TYR A 562 -5.30 -29.99 -62.52
N PRO A 563 -5.34 -28.67 -62.22
CA PRO A 563 -6.10 -27.70 -63.02
C PRO A 563 -5.58 -27.54 -64.44
N THR A 564 -4.32 -27.92 -64.71
CA THR A 564 -3.66 -27.81 -66.02
C THR A 564 -3.74 -29.09 -66.85
N LEU A 565 -4.39 -30.15 -66.34
CA LEU A 565 -4.53 -31.40 -67.08
C LEU A 565 -5.33 -31.19 -68.38
N PRO A 566 -4.87 -31.74 -69.53
CA PRO A 566 -5.48 -31.51 -70.84
C PRO A 566 -6.92 -32.03 -70.95
N LEU A 567 -7.36 -32.93 -70.06
CA LEU A 567 -8.74 -33.41 -69.95
C LEU A 567 -9.74 -32.29 -69.65
N TRP A 568 -9.34 -31.27 -68.87
CA TRP A 568 -10.17 -30.10 -68.56
C TRP A 568 -10.21 -29.09 -69.71
N ILE A 569 -9.23 -29.13 -70.61
CA ILE A 569 -9.10 -28.24 -71.77
C ILE A 569 -9.79 -28.86 -72.99
N ALA A 570 -9.74 -30.19 -73.16
CA ALA A 570 -10.34 -30.93 -74.26
C ALA A 570 -11.87 -30.79 -74.34
N ALA A 571 -12.54 -30.63 -73.19
CA ALA A 571 -13.99 -30.43 -73.13
C ALA A 571 -14.46 -29.09 -73.75
N ARG A 572 -13.57 -28.13 -74.01
CA ARG A 572 -13.96 -26.84 -74.64
C ARG A 572 -13.95 -26.84 -76.17
N VAL A 573 -13.47 -27.91 -76.82
CA VAL A 573 -13.28 -27.92 -78.29
C VAL A 573 -14.32 -28.78 -79.03
N GLN A 574 -15.25 -29.46 -78.33
CA GLN A 574 -16.21 -30.38 -78.96
C GLN A 574 -17.59 -29.82 -79.30
N ASP A 575 -17.83 -28.51 -79.19
CA ASP A 575 -19.02 -27.87 -79.75
C ASP A 575 -18.64 -26.82 -80.80
N ALA A 576 -18.14 -27.28 -81.94
CA ALA A 576 -18.24 -26.56 -83.20
C ALA A 576 -18.86 -27.51 -84.23
N VAL A 577 -20.19 -27.52 -84.26
CA VAL A 577 -20.99 -28.12 -85.34
C VAL A 577 -20.55 -27.49 -86.66
N PRO A 578 -19.98 -28.25 -87.61
CA PRO A 578 -19.78 -27.74 -88.96
C PRO A 578 -21.14 -27.75 -89.67
N GLY A 579 -21.61 -26.57 -90.05
CA GLY A 579 -22.77 -26.46 -90.94
C GLY A 579 -22.52 -27.23 -92.24
N MET A 580 -23.43 -28.14 -92.56
CA MET A 580 -23.66 -28.59 -93.94
C MET A 580 -24.89 -27.85 -94.43
N ALA A 581 -24.66 -26.93 -95.37
CA ALA A 581 -25.67 -26.41 -96.26
C ALA A 581 -26.14 -27.53 -97.19
N GLY A 582 -27.46 -27.60 -97.39
CA GLY A 582 -28.16 -28.50 -98.30
C GLY A 582 -29.65 -28.22 -98.22
#